data_AF-A0A383DYF6-F1
#
_entry.id   AF-A0A383DYF6-F1
#
_cell.length_a   1.000
_cell.length_b   1.000
_cell.length_c   1.000
_cell.angle_alpha   90.00
_cell.angle_beta   90.00
_cell.angle_gamma   90.00
#
_symmetry.space_group_name_H-M   'P 1'
#
loop_
_entity.id
_entity.type
_entity.pdbx_description
1 polymer ?
#
loop_
_entity_poly.entity_id
_entity_poly.type
_entity_poly.pdbx_seq_one_letter_code
_entity_poly.pdbx_strand_id
1 'polypeptide(L)'
;MELSATYQKISELRERIDILSVHLELEEKQDRLEEVHRELENSEIWTNPDKAQSLGKEKVQLENVCNTFINASSVLHDAKELLVMAEEENDEEAVNGIITDLTDIESSIASFEFKRMFSGEMDQNSAYLDIQSGSGGTEAQDWAEMLLRMYLR
;
A
#
# COMPACT_ATOMS: atom_id res chain seq x y z
N MET A 1 11.43 -22.76 18.34
CA MET A 1 11.32 -21.29 18.31
C MET A 1 9.84 -20.93 18.36
N GLU A 2 9.38 -19.89 19.07
CA GLU A 2 7.95 -19.52 19.00
C GLU A 2 7.69 -18.68 17.75
N LEU A 3 7.24 -19.33 16.65
CA LEU A 3 6.99 -18.67 15.35
C LEU A 3 5.53 -18.26 15.12
N SER A 4 4.67 -18.43 16.13
CA SER A 4 3.23 -18.12 16.06
C SER A 4 2.95 -16.69 15.59
N ALA A 5 3.71 -15.71 16.09
CA ALA A 5 3.57 -14.31 15.70
C ALA A 5 3.90 -14.08 14.21
N THR A 6 4.92 -14.78 13.68
CA THR A 6 5.33 -14.68 12.27
C THR A 6 4.27 -15.27 11.35
N TYR A 7 3.69 -16.43 11.70
CA TYR A 7 2.57 -17.01 10.95
C TYR A 7 1.35 -16.10 10.93
N GLN A 8 1.03 -15.48 12.08
CA GLN A 8 -0.07 -14.52 12.16
C GLN A 8 0.19 -13.30 11.27
N LYS A 9 1.42 -12.77 11.28
CA LYS A 9 1.82 -11.63 10.44
C LYS A 9 1.68 -11.93 8.95
N ILE A 10 2.10 -13.12 8.49
CA ILE A 10 1.91 -13.55 7.10
C ILE A 10 0.42 -13.54 6.71
N SER A 11 -0.44 -14.07 7.58
CA SER A 11 -1.89 -14.11 7.32
C SER A 11 -2.49 -12.71 7.26
N GLU A 12 -2.10 -11.82 8.17
CA GLU A 12 -2.58 -10.44 8.20
C GLU A 12 -2.16 -9.66 6.95
N LEU A 13 -0.89 -9.75 6.55
CA LEU A 13 -0.38 -9.07 5.37
C LEU A 13 -1.04 -9.58 4.07
N ARG A 14 -1.38 -10.88 4.00
CA ARG A 14 -2.17 -11.43 2.89
C ARG A 14 -3.57 -10.84 2.83
N GLU A 15 -4.26 -10.75 3.95
CA GLU A 15 -5.61 -10.16 3.98
C GLU A 15 -5.57 -8.68 3.56
N ARG A 16 -4.57 -7.93 4.06
CA ARG A 16 -4.38 -6.53 3.70
C ARG A 16 -4.11 -6.33 2.21
N ILE A 17 -3.21 -7.13 1.61
CA ILE A 17 -2.89 -7.00 0.19
C ILE A 17 -4.08 -7.38 -0.71
N ASP A 18 -4.84 -8.40 -0.33
CA ASP A 18 -6.04 -8.82 -1.08
C ASP A 18 -7.09 -7.71 -1.10
N ILE A 19 -7.41 -7.13 0.06
CA ILE A 19 -8.34 -6.00 0.17
C ILE A 19 -7.85 -4.80 -0.65
N LEU A 20 -6.56 -4.50 -0.55
CA LEU A 20 -5.95 -3.35 -1.22
C LEU A 20 -5.92 -3.53 -2.75
N SER A 21 -5.67 -4.74 -3.24
CA SER A 21 -5.66 -5.05 -4.68
C SER A 21 -7.02 -4.84 -5.34
N VAL A 22 -8.11 -5.24 -4.65
CA VAL A 22 -9.48 -5.03 -5.12
C VAL A 22 -9.80 -3.53 -5.16
N HIS A 23 -9.48 -2.80 -4.09
CA HIS A 23 -9.76 -1.37 -4.02
C HIS A 23 -8.95 -0.56 -5.04
N LEU A 24 -7.72 -0.99 -5.34
CA LEU A 24 -6.89 -0.34 -6.35
C LEU A 24 -7.19 -0.84 -7.75
N GLU A 25 -8.22 -1.66 -7.99
CA GLU A 25 -8.58 -2.18 -9.32
C GLU A 25 -7.33 -2.74 -10.02
N LEU A 26 -6.57 -3.57 -9.29
CA LEU A 26 -5.26 -4.04 -9.76
C LEU A 26 -5.35 -4.76 -11.10
N GLU A 27 -6.41 -5.55 -11.31
CA GLU A 27 -6.69 -6.24 -12.58
C GLU A 27 -6.85 -5.25 -13.74
N GLU A 28 -7.64 -4.19 -13.57
CA GLU A 28 -7.80 -3.15 -14.60
C GLU A 28 -6.49 -2.41 -14.89
N LYS A 29 -5.65 -2.20 -13.87
CA LYS A 29 -4.32 -1.57 -14.03
C LYS A 29 -3.34 -2.49 -14.76
N GLN A 30 -3.44 -3.81 -14.58
CA GLN A 30 -2.66 -4.78 -15.32
C GLN A 30 -3.08 -4.81 -16.80
N ASP A 31 -4.38 -4.84 -17.07
CA ASP A 31 -4.91 -4.77 -18.43
C ASP A 31 -4.47 -3.47 -19.12
N ARG A 32 -4.59 -2.34 -18.43
CA ARG A 32 -4.14 -1.04 -18.95
C ARG A 32 -2.63 -1.02 -19.20
N LEU A 33 -1.84 -1.63 -18.33
CA LEU A 33 -0.39 -1.74 -18.52
C LEU A 33 -0.08 -2.51 -19.81
N GLU A 34 -0.78 -3.62 -20.07
CA GLU A 34 -0.60 -4.40 -21.30
C GLU A 34 -0.99 -3.59 -22.55
N GLU A 35 -2.08 -2.82 -22.50
CA GLU A 35 -2.47 -1.90 -23.57
C GLU A 35 -1.37 -0.85 -23.84
N VAL A 36 -0.88 -0.19 -22.79
CA VAL A 36 0.17 0.83 -22.90
C VAL A 36 1.44 0.24 -23.50
N HIS A 37 1.79 -1.00 -23.14
CA HIS A 37 2.89 -1.74 -23.76
C HIS A 37 2.69 -1.90 -25.27
N ARG A 38 1.52 -2.39 -25.70
CA ARG A 38 1.20 -2.56 -27.12
C ARG A 38 1.18 -1.23 -27.87
N GLU A 39 0.69 -0.15 -27.27
CA GLU A 39 0.72 1.19 -27.87
C GLU A 39 2.16 1.70 -28.07
N LEU A 40 3.06 1.45 -27.12
CA LEU A 40 4.47 1.85 -27.19
C LEU A 40 5.29 1.04 -28.20
N GLU A 41 4.87 -0.19 -28.50
CA GLU A 41 5.48 -1.03 -29.56
C GLU A 41 5.16 -0.52 -30.97
N ASN A 42 4.06 0.21 -31.15
CA ASN A 42 3.70 0.77 -32.46
C ASN A 42 4.66 1.90 -32.86
N SER A 43 5.38 1.72 -33.97
CA SER A 43 6.32 2.72 -34.51
C SER A 43 5.69 4.10 -34.78
N GLU A 44 4.39 4.18 -35.02
CA GLU A 44 3.69 5.45 -35.25
C GLU A 44 3.63 6.33 -34.00
N ILE A 45 3.69 5.76 -32.79
CA ILE A 45 3.62 6.55 -31.55
C ILE A 45 4.81 7.51 -31.43
N TRP A 46 5.96 7.13 -31.98
CA TRP A 46 7.19 7.91 -31.96
C TRP A 46 7.16 9.11 -32.90
N THR A 47 6.14 9.21 -33.78
CA THR A 47 5.88 10.42 -34.56
C THR A 47 5.24 11.54 -33.75
N ASN A 48 4.69 11.22 -32.56
CA ASN A 48 4.15 12.17 -31.60
C ASN A 48 4.90 12.06 -30.26
N PRO A 49 5.98 12.86 -30.08
CA PRO A 49 6.82 12.79 -28.89
C PRO A 49 6.08 13.04 -27.57
N ASP A 50 5.09 13.95 -27.58
CA ASP A 50 4.31 14.29 -26.38
C ASP A 50 3.47 13.08 -25.91
N LYS A 51 2.82 12.39 -26.85
CA LYS A 51 2.03 11.19 -26.55
C LYS A 51 2.91 10.01 -26.13
N ALA A 52 4.06 9.83 -26.77
CA ALA A 52 5.03 8.80 -26.37
C ALA A 52 5.56 9.05 -24.94
N GLN A 53 5.84 10.31 -24.60
CA GLN A 53 6.28 10.69 -23.25
C GLN A 53 5.19 10.47 -22.20
N SER A 54 3.93 10.81 -22.50
CA SER A 54 2.82 10.61 -21.56
C SER A 54 2.59 9.11 -21.29
N LEU A 55 2.56 8.29 -22.34
CA LEU A 55 2.44 6.83 -22.21
C LEU A 55 3.63 6.22 -21.48
N GLY A 56 4.85 6.71 -21.71
CA GLY A 56 6.02 6.27 -20.97
C GLY A 56 5.93 6.57 -19.46
N LYS A 57 5.40 7.73 -19.08
CA LYS A 57 5.15 8.06 -17.67
C LYS A 57 4.05 7.19 -17.07
N GLU A 58 2.94 7.01 -17.79
CA GLU A 58 1.82 6.16 -17.38
C GLU A 58 2.30 4.71 -17.17
N LYS A 59 3.07 4.17 -18.13
CA LYS A 59 3.68 2.85 -18.02
C LYS A 59 4.47 2.68 -16.73
N VAL A 60 5.41 3.58 -16.45
CA VAL A 60 6.25 3.50 -15.24
C VAL A 60 5.40 3.55 -13.97
N GLN A 61 4.35 4.38 -13.95
CA GLN A 61 3.43 4.44 -12.82
C GLN A 61 2.67 3.13 -12.63
N LEU A 62 2.11 2.57 -13.70
CA LEU A 62 1.38 1.30 -13.67
C LEU A 62 2.29 0.11 -13.32
N GLU A 63 3.49 0.04 -13.90
CA GLU A 63 4.50 -0.99 -13.59
C GLU A 63 4.87 -0.95 -12.11
N ASN A 64 5.12 0.23 -11.55
CA ASN A 64 5.45 0.36 -10.14
C ASN A 64 4.34 -0.20 -9.25
N VAL A 65 3.07 0.12 -9.55
CA VAL A 65 1.94 -0.43 -8.78
C VAL A 65 1.85 -1.95 -8.98
N CYS A 66 1.74 -2.41 -10.22
CA CYS A 66 1.51 -3.83 -10.51
C CYS A 66 2.64 -4.72 -9.96
N ASN A 67 3.89 -4.35 -10.20
CA ASN A 67 5.04 -5.14 -9.77
C ASN A 67 5.19 -5.18 -8.26
N THR A 68 4.87 -4.10 -7.53
CA THR A 68 4.92 -4.15 -6.06
C THR A 68 3.90 -5.15 -5.50
N PHE A 69 2.68 -5.18 -6.04
CA PHE A 69 1.67 -6.14 -5.59
C PHE A 69 2.03 -7.57 -5.97
N ILE A 70 2.48 -7.80 -7.20
CA ILE A 70 2.92 -9.13 -7.65
C ILE A 70 4.06 -9.65 -6.77
N ASN A 71 5.09 -8.83 -6.50
CA ASN A 71 6.19 -9.22 -5.63
C ASN A 71 5.73 -9.50 -4.19
N ALA A 72 4.93 -8.61 -3.60
CA ALA A 72 4.46 -8.80 -2.24
C ALA A 72 3.58 -10.06 -2.10
N SER A 73 2.69 -10.32 -3.07
CA SER A 73 1.90 -11.55 -3.11
C SER A 73 2.76 -12.80 -3.26
N SER A 74 3.81 -12.76 -4.10
CA SER A 74 4.75 -13.89 -4.27
C SER A 74 5.50 -14.17 -2.97
N VAL A 75 6.11 -13.15 -2.37
CA VAL A 75 6.88 -13.35 -1.13
C VAL A 75 5.98 -13.82 0.01
N LEU A 76 4.76 -13.27 0.15
CA LEU A 76 3.79 -13.76 1.15
C LEU A 76 3.26 -15.16 0.85
N HIS A 77 3.36 -15.64 -0.40
CA HIS A 77 3.07 -17.01 -0.76
C HIS A 77 4.16 -17.96 -0.29
N ASP A 78 5.40 -17.61 -0.58
CA ASP A 78 6.55 -18.44 -0.29
C ASP A 78 6.93 -18.41 1.20
N ALA A 79 6.70 -17.28 1.88
CA ALA A 79 7.10 -17.04 3.27
C ALA A 79 6.61 -18.12 4.23
N LYS A 80 5.39 -18.66 4.03
CA LYS A 80 4.86 -19.69 4.91
C LYS A 80 5.61 -21.01 4.75
N GLU A 81 5.88 -21.42 3.52
CA GLU A 81 6.61 -22.67 3.25
C GLU A 81 8.07 -22.55 3.66
N LEU A 82 8.71 -21.41 3.37
CA LEU A 82 10.06 -21.08 3.81
C LEU A 82 10.19 -21.11 5.33
N LEU A 83 9.18 -20.60 6.06
CA LEU A 83 9.20 -20.59 7.52
C LEU A 83 9.09 -22.00 8.11
N VAL A 84 8.29 -22.88 7.49
CA VAL A 84 8.19 -24.30 7.90
C VAL A 84 9.53 -24.99 7.70
N MET A 85 10.17 -24.83 6.53
CA MET A 85 11.47 -25.43 6.26
C MET A 85 12.55 -24.93 7.23
N ALA A 86 12.59 -23.62 7.48
CA ALA A 86 13.55 -23.03 8.42
C ALA A 86 13.32 -23.52 9.86
N GLU A 87 12.07 -23.74 10.27
CA GLU A 87 11.73 -24.32 11.57
C GLU A 87 12.21 -25.78 11.69
N GLU A 88 11.95 -26.59 10.66
CA GLU A 88 12.37 -28.00 10.61
C GLU A 88 13.90 -28.14 10.65
N GLU A 89 14.62 -27.25 9.97
CA GLU A 89 16.08 -27.23 9.91
C GLU A 89 16.74 -26.53 11.11
N ASN A 90 15.95 -25.87 11.98
CA ASN A 90 16.43 -24.98 13.05
C ASN A 90 17.39 -23.88 12.51
N ASP A 91 17.11 -23.35 11.32
CA ASP A 91 17.89 -22.29 10.68
C ASP A 91 17.39 -20.91 11.13
N GLU A 92 18.02 -20.35 12.16
CA GLU A 92 17.66 -19.03 12.67
C GLU A 92 18.00 -17.89 11.68
N GLU A 93 18.99 -18.09 10.79
CA GLU A 93 19.37 -17.08 9.79
C GLU A 93 18.28 -16.97 8.72
N ALA A 94 17.77 -18.10 8.24
CA ALA A 94 16.64 -18.15 7.34
C ALA A 94 15.37 -17.54 7.95
N VAL A 95 15.06 -17.84 9.22
CA VAL A 95 13.92 -17.23 9.93
C VAL A 95 14.06 -15.70 9.97
N ASN A 96 15.25 -15.19 10.30
CA ASN A 96 15.48 -13.75 10.36
C ASN A 96 15.34 -13.09 8.99
N GLY A 97 15.82 -13.73 7.93
CA GLY A 97 15.62 -13.27 6.54
C GLY A 97 14.14 -13.11 6.20
N ILE A 98 13.32 -14.13 6.52
CA ILE A 98 11.86 -14.07 6.31
C ILE A 98 11.23 -12.92 7.11
N ILE A 99 11.65 -12.70 8.35
CA ILE A 99 11.13 -11.59 9.17
C ILE A 99 11.47 -10.22 8.55
N THR A 100 12.67 -10.07 7.99
CA THR A 100 13.07 -8.87 7.26
C THR A 100 12.19 -8.66 6.03
N ASP A 101 12.00 -9.68 5.21
CA ASP A 101 11.15 -9.62 4.02
C ASP A 101 9.70 -9.22 4.37
N LEU A 102 9.15 -9.81 5.44
CA LEU A 102 7.80 -9.46 5.92
C LEU A 102 7.71 -8.01 6.40
N THR A 103 8.79 -7.46 6.94
CA THR A 103 8.83 -6.06 7.41
C THR A 103 8.90 -5.09 6.23
N ASP A 104 9.64 -5.43 5.19
CA ASP A 104 9.73 -4.63 3.96
C ASP A 104 8.40 -4.64 3.19
N ILE A 105 7.72 -5.78 3.14
CA ILE A 105 6.38 -5.90 2.56
C ILE A 105 5.36 -5.10 3.36
N GLU A 106 5.39 -5.20 4.69
CA GLU A 106 4.51 -4.42 5.55
C GLU A 106 4.67 -2.91 5.32
N SER A 107 5.91 -2.42 5.21
CA SER A 107 6.19 -1.02 4.91
C SER A 107 5.65 -0.62 3.52
N SER A 108 5.82 -1.49 2.53
CA SER A 108 5.31 -1.28 1.17
C SER A 108 3.79 -1.20 1.16
N ILE A 109 3.10 -2.16 1.78
CA ILE A 109 1.63 -2.19 1.92
C ILE A 109 1.14 -0.93 2.63
N ALA A 110 1.76 -0.56 3.75
CA ALA A 110 1.39 0.64 4.50
C ALA A 110 1.51 1.92 3.65
N SER A 111 2.51 2.00 2.77
CA SER A 111 2.66 3.15 1.86
C SER A 111 1.51 3.27 0.84
N PHE A 112 0.98 2.14 0.37
CA PHE A 112 -0.15 2.12 -0.54
C PHE A 112 -1.49 2.34 0.17
N GLU A 113 -1.65 1.80 1.38
CA GLU A 113 -2.80 2.09 2.25
C GLU A 113 -2.87 3.60 2.56
N PHE A 114 -1.72 4.23 2.83
CA PHE A 114 -1.63 5.67 3.02
C PHE A 114 -2.03 6.43 1.75
N LYS A 115 -1.44 6.09 0.58
CA LYS A 115 -1.83 6.73 -0.70
C LYS A 115 -3.31 6.58 -1.00
N ARG A 116 -3.91 5.44 -0.64
CA ARG A 116 -5.36 5.21 -0.75
C ARG A 116 -6.17 6.18 0.12
N MET A 117 -5.74 6.43 1.35
CA MET A 117 -6.44 7.36 2.26
C MET A 117 -6.47 8.79 1.71
N PHE A 118 -5.52 9.16 0.85
CA PHE A 118 -5.37 10.52 0.31
C PHE A 118 -5.67 10.60 -1.20
N SER A 119 -6.80 10.05 -1.65
CA SER A 119 -7.21 10.06 -3.08
C SER A 119 -8.07 11.26 -3.49
N GLY A 120 -8.44 12.13 -2.54
CA GLY A 120 -9.21 13.35 -2.78
C GLY A 120 -8.37 14.46 -3.40
N GLU A 121 -8.97 15.27 -4.26
CA GLU A 121 -8.29 16.37 -4.97
C GLU A 121 -7.64 17.40 -4.02
N MET A 122 -8.20 17.57 -2.82
CA MET A 122 -7.76 18.54 -1.81
C MET A 122 -6.88 17.93 -0.71
N ASP A 123 -6.60 16.63 -0.76
CA ASP A 123 -5.94 15.91 0.33
C ASP A 123 -4.48 16.34 0.57
N GLN A 124 -3.84 16.94 -0.43
CA GLN A 124 -2.50 17.52 -0.31
C GLN A 124 -2.49 18.90 0.37
N ASN A 125 -3.65 19.54 0.53
CA ASN A 125 -3.75 20.89 1.04
C ASN A 125 -3.83 20.89 2.57
N SER A 126 -3.32 21.96 3.18
CA SER A 126 -3.57 22.22 4.60
C SER A 126 -5.07 22.34 4.87
N ALA A 127 -5.56 21.62 5.88
CA ALA A 127 -6.94 21.72 6.32
C ALA A 127 -7.12 22.85 7.34
N TYR A 128 -8.28 23.51 7.30
CA TYR A 128 -8.76 24.33 8.41
C TYR A 128 -9.69 23.48 9.28
N LEU A 129 -9.39 23.39 10.57
CA LEU A 129 -10.22 22.66 11.55
C LEU A 129 -10.96 23.68 12.43
N ASP A 130 -12.29 23.65 12.36
CA ASP A 130 -13.17 24.43 13.23
C ASP A 130 -13.89 23.48 14.21
N ILE A 131 -13.83 23.78 15.51
CA ILE A 131 -14.41 22.95 16.57
C ILE A 131 -15.46 23.78 17.30
N GLN A 132 -16.72 23.47 17.06
CA GLN A 132 -17.86 24.14 17.67
C GLN A 132 -18.44 23.32 18.83
N SER A 133 -18.62 23.96 19.99
CA SER A 133 -19.32 23.31 21.12
C SER A 133 -20.81 23.12 20.81
N GLY A 134 -21.32 21.92 21.14
CA GLY A 134 -22.73 21.57 20.98
C GLY A 134 -23.63 22.09 22.11
N SER A 135 -24.89 21.66 22.11
CA SER A 135 -25.84 22.01 23.17
C SER A 135 -25.55 21.24 24.46
N GLY A 136 -24.76 21.84 25.35
CA GLY A 136 -24.51 21.31 26.70
C GLY A 136 -23.98 22.36 27.68
N GLY A 137 -24.09 23.65 27.33
CA GLY A 137 -23.57 24.75 28.14
C GLY A 137 -22.07 24.60 28.39
N THR A 138 -21.65 24.80 29.64
CA THR A 138 -20.23 24.79 30.03
C THR A 138 -19.57 23.43 29.82
N GLU A 139 -20.26 22.32 30.11
CA GLU A 139 -19.67 20.98 29.95
C GLU A 139 -19.32 20.67 28.48
N ALA A 140 -20.17 21.11 27.55
CA ALA A 140 -19.89 20.97 26.12
C ALA A 140 -18.74 21.88 25.65
N GLN A 141 -18.55 23.04 26.28
CA GLN A 141 -17.43 23.94 26.02
C GLN A 141 -16.11 23.34 26.51
N ASP A 142 -16.10 22.80 27.74
CA ASP A 142 -14.92 22.13 28.31
C ASP A 142 -14.50 20.92 27.46
N TRP A 143 -15.48 20.16 26.94
CA TRP A 143 -15.20 19.04 26.03
C TRP A 143 -14.63 19.50 24.68
N ALA A 144 -15.19 20.57 24.09
CA ALA A 144 -14.66 21.15 22.86
C ALA A 144 -13.20 21.64 23.04
N GLU A 145 -12.88 22.24 24.19
CA GLU A 145 -11.51 22.63 24.53
C GLU A 145 -10.58 21.41 24.70
N MET A 146 -11.07 20.31 25.28
CA MET A 146 -10.30 19.06 25.35
C MET A 146 -9.98 18.52 23.95
N LEU A 147 -10.94 18.50 23.03
CA LEU A 147 -10.73 18.08 21.64
C LEU A 147 -9.73 18.99 20.92
N LEU A 148 -9.85 20.31 21.08
CA LEU A 148 -8.90 21.26 20.50
C LEU A 148 -7.47 20.98 20.98
N ARG A 149 -7.28 20.76 22.29
CA ARG A 149 -5.97 20.42 22.86
C ARG A 149 -5.43 19.08 22.37
N MET A 150 -6.30 18.12 22.03
CA MET A 150 -5.90 16.84 21.44
C MET A 150 -5.34 17.02 20.03
N TYR A 151 -6.00 17.81 19.18
CA TYR A 151 -5.54 18.05 17.79
C TYR A 151 -4.31 18.96 17.67
N LEU A 152 -3.97 19.72 18.73
CA LEU A 152 -2.79 20.59 18.76
C LEU A 152 -1.49 19.87 19.20
N ARG A 153 -1.57 18.63 19.67
CA ARG A 153 -0.43 17.82 20.11
C ARG A 153 0.00 16.88 19.01
#